data_AF-V6IWW4-F1
#
_entry.id   AF-V6IWW4-F1
#
_cell.length_a   1.000
_cell.length_b   1.000
_cell.length_c   1.000
_cell.angle_alpha   90.00
_cell.angle_beta   90.00
_cell.angle_gamma   90.00
#
_symmetry.space_group_name_H-M   'P 1'
#
loop_
_entity.id
_entity.type
_entity.pdbx_description
1 polymer ?
#
loop_
_entity_poly.entity_id
_entity_poly.type
_entity_poly.pdbx_seq_one_letter_code
_entity_poly.pdbx_strand_id
1 'polypeptide(L)'
;MFPLNYKNKFEIDTLGHTDPTQVAEANWARLAAGINTFTPAAGDTTDNTPYLDGNGFSNTDVTGKNYSIAFSGNRLEGDAAQDYVASKDFAVGDAVKTLLRWTRPDGTVIIGCVTLNAIVVSGGAANAKETFSFTSNFNGAPTVTSGLAAPTGLAGTVTGTSIALTWNAVSGATSYKVYRNGVLAASPVTNAYTDTGLAVSTSYSYQVSAVDENGEESVLSAPVSKTTAAS
;
A
#
# COMPACT_ATOMS: atom_id res chain seq x y z
N MET A 1 14.28 9.70 0.00
CA MET A 1 13.03 10.15 0.65
C MET A 1 12.50 9.01 1.49
N PHE A 2 12.18 9.23 2.77
CA PHE A 2 11.67 8.17 3.63
C PHE A 2 10.20 7.88 3.30
N PRO A 3 9.77 6.60 3.25
CA PRO A 3 8.36 6.27 3.08
C PRO A 3 7.54 6.79 4.26
N LEU A 4 6.36 7.36 3.98
CA LEU A 4 5.49 7.97 4.98
C LEU A 4 4.34 7.02 5.33
N ASN A 5 4.21 6.66 6.61
CA ASN A 5 3.27 5.62 7.06
C ASN A 5 1.80 5.94 6.75
N TYR A 6 1.40 7.22 6.70
CA TYR A 6 0.02 7.60 6.39
C TYR A 6 -0.42 7.21 4.95
N LYS A 7 0.54 6.91 4.07
CA LYS A 7 0.24 6.44 2.71
C LYS A 7 -0.24 4.99 2.65
N ASN A 8 -0.12 4.23 3.73
CA ASN A 8 -0.69 2.88 3.80
C ASN A 8 -2.21 2.95 3.90
N LYS A 9 -2.91 2.12 3.11
CA LYS A 9 -4.36 1.97 3.19
C LYS A 9 -4.72 0.58 3.72
N PHE A 10 -5.53 0.56 4.77
CA PHE A 10 -6.10 -0.65 5.38
C PHE A 10 -7.62 -0.62 5.26
N GLU A 11 -8.20 -1.73 4.86
CA GLU A 11 -9.64 -1.88 4.73
C GLU A 11 -10.06 -3.23 5.29
N ILE A 12 -11.22 -3.27 5.91
CA ILE A 12 -11.80 -4.48 6.48
C ILE A 12 -13.12 -4.78 5.79
N ASP A 13 -13.35 -6.05 5.48
CA ASP A 13 -14.66 -6.48 5.00
C ASP A 13 -15.64 -6.51 6.17
N THR A 14 -16.71 -5.73 6.05
CA THR A 14 -17.75 -5.62 7.07
C THR A 14 -18.89 -6.62 6.90
N LEU A 15 -18.87 -7.42 5.82
CA LEU A 15 -19.76 -8.58 5.65
C LEU A 15 -19.19 -9.87 6.27
N GLY A 16 -17.89 -9.90 6.59
CA GLY A 16 -17.26 -11.01 7.28
C GLY A 16 -16.96 -12.21 6.39
N HIS A 17 -16.70 -12.01 5.09
CA HIS A 17 -16.18 -13.07 4.25
C HIS A 17 -14.83 -13.56 4.79
N THR A 18 -14.52 -14.82 4.52
CA THR A 18 -13.27 -15.46 5.00
C THR A 18 -12.48 -16.13 3.89
N ASP A 19 -13.02 -16.19 2.68
CA ASP A 19 -12.36 -16.72 1.51
C ASP A 19 -11.75 -15.56 0.69
N PRO A 20 -10.42 -15.48 0.52
CA PRO A 20 -9.76 -14.46 -0.29
C PRO A 20 -10.17 -14.44 -1.77
N THR A 21 -10.91 -15.44 -2.26
CA THR A 21 -11.48 -15.41 -3.62
C THR A 21 -12.76 -14.57 -3.72
N GLN A 22 -13.42 -14.28 -2.59
CA GLN A 22 -14.67 -13.48 -2.52
C GLN A 22 -14.42 -11.97 -2.39
N VAL A 23 -13.25 -11.48 -2.76
CA VAL A 23 -12.85 -10.06 -2.61
C VAL A 23 -13.75 -9.07 -3.36
N ALA A 24 -14.40 -9.52 -4.43
CA ALA A 24 -15.34 -8.72 -5.21
C ALA A 24 -16.72 -8.57 -4.53
N GLU A 25 -17.05 -9.47 -3.60
CA GLU A 25 -18.31 -9.49 -2.84
C GLU A 25 -18.17 -8.77 -1.48
N ALA A 26 -16.94 -8.47 -1.06
CA ALA A 26 -16.64 -7.83 0.21
C ALA A 26 -17.11 -6.36 0.25
N ASN A 27 -17.64 -5.96 1.41
CA ASN A 27 -18.00 -4.57 1.70
C ASN A 27 -16.87 -3.89 2.48
N TRP A 28 -15.94 -3.30 1.73
CA TRP A 28 -14.72 -2.70 2.27
C TRP A 28 -14.98 -1.39 3.00
N ALA A 29 -14.69 -1.37 4.31
CA ALA A 29 -14.67 -0.15 5.11
C ALA A 29 -13.23 0.27 5.41
N ARG A 30 -12.94 1.57 5.23
CA ARG A 30 -11.59 2.12 5.43
C ARG A 30 -11.24 2.23 6.91
N LEU A 31 -10.23 1.48 7.34
CA LEU A 31 -9.67 1.56 8.69
C LEU A 31 -8.62 2.69 8.78
N ALA A 32 -9.09 3.92 8.99
CA ALA A 32 -8.22 5.11 9.04
C ALA A 32 -8.58 6.09 10.15
N ALA A 33 -9.84 6.49 10.26
CA ALA A 33 -10.27 7.49 11.22
C ALA A 33 -9.99 6.99 12.64
N GLY A 34 -9.39 7.83 13.49
CA GLY A 34 -9.02 7.48 14.86
C GLY A 34 -7.78 6.58 15.01
N ILE A 35 -7.33 5.90 13.96
CA ILE A 35 -6.14 5.03 14.00
C ILE A 35 -4.87 5.87 13.85
N ASN A 36 -3.93 5.73 14.79
CA ASN A 36 -2.69 6.51 14.79
C ASN A 36 -1.47 5.66 14.42
N THR A 37 -1.52 4.35 14.65
CA THR A 37 -0.40 3.45 14.46
C THR A 37 -0.87 2.09 13.97
N PHE A 38 -0.01 1.45 13.20
CA PHE A 38 -0.08 0.03 12.88
C PHE A 38 1.32 -0.55 13.05
N THR A 39 1.42 -1.79 13.53
CA THR A 39 2.69 -2.48 13.72
C THR A 39 2.56 -3.90 13.17
N PRO A 40 3.13 -4.17 11.99
CA PRO A 40 3.20 -5.53 11.47
C PRO A 40 4.24 -6.36 12.22
N ALA A 41 3.95 -7.63 12.44
CA ALA A 41 4.86 -8.59 13.03
C ALA A 41 4.81 -9.91 12.25
N ALA A 42 5.95 -10.58 12.14
CA ALA A 42 6.05 -11.93 11.59
C ALA A 42 6.65 -12.85 12.66
N GLY A 43 6.07 -14.03 12.82
CA GLY A 43 6.71 -15.13 13.51
C GLY A 43 7.08 -16.21 12.51
N ASP A 44 8.32 -16.70 12.60
CA ASP A 44 8.82 -17.79 11.77
C ASP A 44 8.94 -19.04 12.65
N THR A 45 8.55 -20.18 12.10
CA THR A 45 8.90 -21.50 12.66
C THR A 45 10.11 -22.01 11.90
N THR A 46 11.19 -22.30 12.60
CA THR A 46 12.44 -22.78 12.00
C THR A 46 12.70 -24.24 12.36
N ASP A 47 13.26 -24.98 11.41
CA ASP A 47 13.92 -26.26 11.64
C ASP A 47 15.43 -26.07 11.51
N ASN A 48 16.19 -26.64 12.45
CA ASN A 48 17.63 -26.50 12.54
C ASN A 48 18.27 -27.88 12.42
N THR A 49 18.71 -28.23 11.21
CA THR A 49 19.26 -29.55 10.91
C THR A 49 20.80 -29.51 10.86
N PRO A 50 21.50 -30.22 11.77
CA PRO A 50 22.94 -30.41 11.65
C PRO A 50 23.25 -31.56 10.68
N TYR A 51 24.15 -31.31 9.73
CA TYR A 51 24.65 -32.33 8.79
C TYR A 51 26.08 -32.76 9.15
N LEU A 52 26.45 -34.01 8.87
CA LEU A 52 27.76 -34.59 9.24
C LEU A 52 28.94 -33.89 8.56
N ASP A 53 28.72 -33.33 7.37
CA ASP A 53 29.68 -32.52 6.61
C ASP A 53 29.66 -31.03 7.02
N GLY A 54 28.72 -30.63 7.87
CA GLY A 54 28.59 -29.27 8.40
C GLY A 54 29.63 -28.90 9.46
N ASN A 55 30.57 -29.79 9.81
CA ASN A 55 31.60 -29.56 10.84
C ASN A 55 31.04 -29.05 12.18
N GLY A 56 29.84 -29.52 12.57
CA GLY A 56 29.16 -29.12 13.80
C GLY A 56 28.26 -27.88 13.67
N PHE A 57 28.19 -27.24 12.51
CA PHE A 57 27.21 -26.17 12.21
C PHE A 57 25.89 -26.77 11.70
N SER A 58 24.78 -26.07 11.97
CA SER A 58 23.43 -26.45 11.50
C SER A 58 22.96 -25.53 10.38
N ASN A 59 22.11 -26.06 9.50
CA ASN A 59 21.35 -25.28 8.53
C ASN A 59 19.99 -24.92 9.13
N THR A 60 19.52 -23.70 8.85
CA THR A 60 18.21 -23.22 9.32
C THR A 60 17.27 -23.10 8.14
N ASP A 61 16.15 -23.83 8.20
CA ASP A 61 15.05 -23.74 7.24
C ASP A 61 13.81 -23.12 7.91
N VAL A 62 13.17 -22.15 7.27
CA VAL A 62 11.89 -21.61 7.75
C VAL A 62 10.77 -22.48 7.20
N THR A 63 10.11 -23.25 8.06
CA THR A 63 9.08 -24.23 7.69
C THR A 63 7.65 -23.68 7.81
N GLY A 64 7.47 -22.54 8.48
CA GLY A 64 6.19 -21.88 8.61
C GLY A 64 6.34 -20.40 8.93
N LYS A 65 5.33 -19.61 8.55
CA LYS A 65 5.25 -18.19 8.87
C LYS A 65 3.85 -17.83 9.34
N ASN A 66 3.76 -17.04 10.40
CA ASN A 66 2.55 -16.33 10.78
C ASN A 66 2.78 -14.83 10.69
N TYR A 67 1.77 -14.08 10.25
CA TYR A 67 1.85 -12.63 10.12
C TYR A 67 0.69 -11.99 10.86
N SER A 68 0.95 -10.87 11.54
CA SER A 68 -0.08 -10.09 12.21
C SER A 68 0.16 -8.60 12.05
N ILE A 69 -0.90 -7.82 12.27
CA ILE A 69 -0.83 -6.36 12.30
C ILE A 69 -1.60 -5.88 13.52
N ALA A 70 -0.91 -5.22 14.44
CA ALA A 70 -1.53 -4.57 15.58
C ALA A 70 -1.91 -3.13 15.19
N PHE A 71 -3.16 -2.75 15.40
CA PHE A 71 -3.66 -1.39 15.20
C PHE A 71 -3.94 -0.74 16.55
N SER A 72 -3.60 0.54 16.69
CA SER A 72 -4.01 1.31 17.86
C SER A 72 -4.38 2.75 17.52
N GLY A 73 -5.20 3.34 18.38
CA GLY A 73 -5.81 4.64 18.14
C GLY A 73 -6.87 4.99 19.16
N ASN A 74 -7.78 5.85 18.73
CA ASN A 74 -8.95 6.26 19.50
C ASN A 74 -10.24 5.75 18.87
N ARG A 75 -11.18 5.38 19.74
CA ARG A 75 -12.51 4.97 19.34
C ARG A 75 -13.25 6.14 18.67
N LEU A 76 -13.86 5.87 17.52
CA LEU A 76 -14.76 6.74 16.79
C LEU A 76 -16.04 5.97 16.47
N GLU A 77 -17.08 6.14 17.30
CA GLU A 77 -18.38 5.51 17.07
C GLU A 77 -19.03 6.01 15.77
N GLY A 78 -19.68 5.10 15.05
CA GLY A 78 -20.28 5.37 13.74
C GLY A 78 -19.32 5.19 12.56
N ASP A 79 -18.02 4.97 12.81
CA ASP A 79 -17.10 4.53 11.76
C ASP A 79 -17.33 3.04 11.45
N ALA A 80 -17.69 2.73 10.21
CA ALA A 80 -18.08 1.38 9.81
C ALA A 80 -16.98 0.32 10.06
N ALA A 81 -15.71 0.67 9.90
CA ALA A 81 -14.61 -0.27 10.12
C ALA A 81 -14.40 -0.53 11.62
N GLN A 82 -14.34 0.54 12.43
CA GLN A 82 -14.20 0.39 13.87
C GLN A 82 -15.40 -0.28 14.52
N ASP A 83 -16.62 0.07 14.11
CA ASP A 83 -17.86 -0.51 14.63
C ASP A 83 -17.95 -2.01 14.29
N TYR A 84 -17.54 -2.41 13.08
CA TYR A 84 -17.46 -3.82 12.73
C TYR A 84 -16.49 -4.57 13.63
N VAL A 85 -15.26 -4.07 13.81
CA VAL A 85 -14.27 -4.70 14.70
C VAL A 85 -14.78 -4.73 16.15
N ALA A 86 -15.36 -3.64 16.65
CA ALA A 86 -15.91 -3.55 17.99
C ALA A 86 -17.04 -4.56 18.22
N SER A 87 -17.87 -4.83 17.22
CA SER A 87 -18.92 -5.86 17.30
C SER A 87 -18.37 -7.27 17.54
N LYS A 88 -17.07 -7.50 17.29
CA LYS A 88 -16.40 -8.79 17.46
C LYS A 88 -15.75 -8.99 18.83
N ASP A 89 -15.81 -8.02 19.73
CA ASP A 89 -15.12 -8.05 21.04
C ASP A 89 -15.46 -9.31 21.87
N PHE A 90 -16.74 -9.71 21.87
CA PHE A 90 -17.22 -10.91 22.54
C PHE A 90 -17.49 -12.09 21.59
N ALA A 91 -17.19 -11.93 20.30
CA ALA A 91 -17.37 -13.00 19.34
C ALA A 91 -16.27 -14.06 19.49
N VAL A 92 -16.57 -15.27 19.05
CA VAL A 92 -15.64 -16.41 19.13
C VAL A 92 -15.69 -17.24 17.85
N GLY A 93 -14.68 -18.08 17.64
CA GLY A 93 -14.61 -18.99 16.50
C GLY A 93 -14.56 -18.25 15.16
N ASP A 94 -15.33 -18.69 14.18
CA ASP A 94 -15.30 -18.09 12.85
C ASP A 94 -15.92 -16.68 12.79
N ALA A 95 -16.72 -16.29 13.80
CA ALA A 95 -17.39 -14.99 13.82
C ALA A 95 -16.41 -13.80 13.98
N VAL A 96 -15.20 -14.03 14.50
CA VAL A 96 -14.12 -13.03 14.60
C VAL A 96 -13.23 -12.97 13.35
N LYS A 97 -13.51 -13.81 12.35
CA LYS A 97 -12.76 -13.82 11.09
C LYS A 97 -13.37 -12.85 10.09
N THR A 98 -12.52 -12.27 9.25
CA THR A 98 -12.93 -11.43 8.12
C THR A 98 -11.78 -11.28 7.12
N LEU A 99 -12.02 -10.67 5.96
CA LEU A 99 -10.95 -10.25 5.06
C LEU A 99 -10.37 -8.90 5.48
N LEU A 100 -9.05 -8.80 5.42
CA LEU A 100 -8.29 -7.55 5.52
C LEU A 100 -7.57 -7.29 4.20
N ARG A 101 -7.62 -6.05 3.73
CA ARG A 101 -6.83 -5.56 2.61
C ARG A 101 -5.85 -4.48 3.08
N TRP A 102 -4.59 -4.63 2.69
CA TRP A 102 -3.53 -3.66 2.91
C TRP A 102 -2.92 -3.24 1.56
N THR A 103 -3.16 -2.01 1.15
CA THR A 103 -2.49 -1.37 0.01
C THR A 103 -1.31 -0.55 0.53
N ARG A 104 -0.11 -0.93 0.12
CA ARG A 104 1.15 -0.25 0.46
C ARG A 104 1.37 0.98 -0.43
N PRO A 105 2.27 1.90 -0.03
CA PRO A 105 2.57 3.09 -0.82
C PRO A 105 3.20 2.82 -2.19
N ASP A 106 3.70 1.60 -2.43
CA ASP A 106 4.23 1.15 -3.71
C ASP A 106 3.16 0.51 -4.62
N GLY A 107 1.90 0.54 -4.21
CA GLY A 107 0.77 -0.07 -4.91
C GLY A 107 0.62 -1.57 -4.66
N THR A 108 1.50 -2.21 -3.89
CA THR A 108 1.33 -3.63 -3.52
C THR A 108 0.08 -3.80 -2.68
N VAL A 109 -0.80 -4.69 -3.12
CA VAL A 109 -2.02 -5.05 -2.40
C VAL A 109 -1.83 -6.41 -1.75
N ILE A 110 -2.08 -6.48 -0.45
CA ILE A 110 -2.04 -7.71 0.35
C ILE A 110 -3.45 -7.96 0.86
N ILE A 111 -4.00 -9.13 0.55
CA ILE A 111 -5.33 -9.55 1.02
C ILE A 111 -5.20 -10.88 1.73
N GLY A 112 -5.87 -11.03 2.87
CA GLY A 112 -5.97 -12.31 3.53
C GLY A 112 -7.15 -12.38 4.48
N CYS A 113 -7.55 -13.61 4.78
CA CYS A 113 -8.42 -13.89 5.91
C CYS A 113 -7.65 -13.62 7.20
N VAL A 114 -8.22 -12.84 8.10
CA VAL A 114 -7.62 -12.54 9.40
C VAL A 114 -8.57 -12.93 10.53
N THR A 115 -8.01 -13.34 11.65
CA THR A 115 -8.70 -13.46 12.93
C THR A 115 -8.43 -12.19 13.72
N LEU A 116 -9.50 -11.46 14.07
CA LEU A 116 -9.42 -10.30 14.95
C LEU A 116 -9.28 -10.77 16.40
N ASN A 117 -8.27 -10.29 17.11
CA ASN A 117 -8.05 -10.62 18.52
C ASN A 117 -7.55 -9.40 19.32
N ALA A 118 -7.48 -9.56 20.65
CA ALA A 118 -7.04 -8.53 21.58
C ALA A 118 -7.75 -7.18 21.34
N ILE A 119 -9.06 -7.25 21.08
CA ILE A 119 -9.88 -6.09 20.81
C ILE A 119 -10.06 -5.31 22.12
N VAL A 120 -9.86 -4.00 22.04
CA VAL A 120 -10.09 -3.04 23.10
C VAL A 120 -10.93 -1.94 22.49
N VAL A 121 -12.17 -1.80 22.95
CA VAL A 121 -13.14 -0.81 22.42
C VAL A 121 -13.29 0.44 23.30
N SER A 122 -12.79 0.38 24.54
CA SER A 122 -12.86 1.46 25.52
C SER A 122 -11.69 1.42 26.49
N GLY A 123 -11.44 2.54 27.19
CA GLY A 123 -10.38 2.68 28.18
C GLY A 123 -9.57 3.97 28.04
N GLY A 124 -8.83 4.34 29.09
CA GLY A 124 -8.01 5.55 29.13
C GLY A 124 -8.26 6.42 30.37
N ALA A 125 -7.66 7.61 30.40
CA ALA A 125 -7.87 8.60 31.45
C ALA A 125 -9.17 9.40 31.21
N ALA A 126 -9.77 9.95 32.28
CA ALA A 126 -11.03 10.71 32.20
C ALA A 126 -10.96 11.96 31.30
N ASN A 127 -9.77 12.47 31.02
CA ASN A 127 -9.52 13.61 30.14
C ASN A 127 -8.94 13.21 28.76
N ALA A 128 -9.00 11.93 28.41
CA ALA A 128 -8.53 11.39 27.14
C ALA A 128 -9.70 10.84 26.31
N LYS A 129 -9.48 10.71 25.00
CA LYS A 129 -10.38 9.95 24.13
C LYS A 129 -10.27 8.47 24.46
N GLU A 130 -11.36 7.73 24.30
CA GLU A 130 -11.37 6.29 24.51
C GLU A 130 -10.37 5.58 23.59
N THR A 131 -9.74 4.55 24.14
CA THR A 131 -8.77 3.73 23.43
C THR A 131 -9.49 2.79 22.47
N PHE A 132 -8.92 2.63 21.28
CA PHE A 132 -9.31 1.57 20.35
C PHE A 132 -8.06 0.85 19.86
N SER A 133 -7.99 -0.46 20.06
CA SER A 133 -6.89 -1.29 19.55
C SER A 133 -7.35 -2.71 19.27
N PHE A 134 -6.69 -3.37 18.33
CA PHE A 134 -6.88 -4.79 18.06
C PHE A 134 -5.69 -5.33 17.27
N THR A 135 -5.57 -6.64 17.18
CA THR A 135 -4.59 -7.29 16.29
C THR A 135 -5.32 -8.15 15.26
N SER A 136 -4.91 -8.03 14.00
CA SER A 136 -5.37 -8.89 12.91
C SER A 136 -4.31 -9.95 12.63
N ASN A 137 -4.64 -11.23 12.82
CA ASN A 137 -3.71 -12.35 12.59
C ASN A 137 -4.12 -13.07 11.31
N PHE A 138 -3.21 -13.16 10.34
CA PHE A 138 -3.50 -13.80 9.07
C PHE A 138 -3.69 -15.31 9.26
N ASN A 139 -4.77 -15.84 8.69
CA ASN A 139 -5.06 -17.26 8.61
C ASN A 139 -4.52 -17.78 7.27
N GLY A 140 -3.38 -18.46 7.31
CA GLY A 140 -2.70 -18.94 6.11
C GLY A 140 -1.94 -17.84 5.37
N ALA A 141 -1.50 -18.15 4.14
CA ALA A 141 -0.75 -17.22 3.32
C ALA A 141 -1.67 -16.13 2.74
N PRO A 142 -1.32 -14.83 2.88
CA PRO A 142 -2.04 -13.78 2.16
C PRO A 142 -1.76 -13.85 0.67
N THR A 143 -2.73 -13.40 -0.13
CA THR A 143 -2.51 -13.07 -1.53
C THR A 143 -1.78 -11.74 -1.62
N VAL A 144 -0.66 -11.71 -2.35
CA VAL A 144 0.14 -10.51 -2.58
C VAL A 144 0.17 -10.22 -4.06
N THR A 145 -0.38 -9.08 -4.45
CA THR A 145 -0.37 -8.58 -5.82
C THR A 145 0.51 -7.34 -5.87
N SER A 146 1.57 -7.39 -6.69
CA SER A 146 2.42 -6.22 -6.90
C SER A 146 1.63 -5.09 -7.56
N GLY A 147 1.89 -3.84 -7.15
CA GLY A 147 1.33 -2.68 -7.83
C GLY A 147 1.81 -2.53 -9.27
N LEU A 148 1.35 -1.47 -9.93
CA LEU A 148 1.85 -1.10 -11.25
C LEU A 148 3.37 -0.89 -11.21
N ALA A 149 4.05 -1.38 -12.25
CA ALA A 149 5.48 -1.10 -12.42
C ALA A 149 5.71 0.40 -12.64
N ALA A 150 6.87 0.91 -12.19
CA ALA A 150 7.30 2.25 -12.58
C ALA A 150 7.37 2.35 -14.12
N PRO A 151 6.88 3.43 -14.73
CA PRO A 151 7.15 3.71 -16.14
C PRO A 151 8.65 3.69 -16.43
N THR A 152 9.04 3.04 -17.52
CA THR A 152 10.43 2.95 -17.98
C THR A 152 10.60 3.67 -19.32
N GLY A 153 11.85 3.93 -19.72
CA GLY A 153 12.13 4.56 -21.00
C GLY A 153 11.66 6.01 -21.11
N LEU A 154 11.52 6.72 -19.98
CA LEU A 154 11.17 8.15 -19.99
C LEU A 154 12.23 8.94 -20.76
N ALA A 155 11.82 9.55 -21.86
CA ALA A 155 12.65 10.38 -22.70
C ALA A 155 11.95 11.73 -22.95
N GLY A 156 12.75 12.77 -23.16
CA GLY A 156 12.27 14.11 -23.49
C GLY A 156 13.00 14.68 -24.71
N THR A 157 12.25 15.32 -25.60
CA THR A 157 12.76 16.03 -26.78
C THR A 157 12.38 17.49 -26.69
N VAL A 158 13.37 18.37 -26.76
CA VAL A 158 13.18 19.83 -26.67
C VAL A 158 12.74 20.36 -28.04
N THR A 159 11.66 21.13 -28.05
CA THR A 159 11.08 21.78 -29.24
C THR A 159 10.81 23.25 -28.92
N GLY A 160 11.86 24.09 -28.97
CA GLY A 160 11.78 25.50 -28.58
C GLY A 160 11.44 25.67 -27.10
N THR A 161 10.28 26.25 -26.81
CA THR A 161 9.71 26.46 -25.47
C THR A 161 8.78 25.31 -25.02
N SER A 162 8.98 24.12 -25.58
CA SER A 162 8.24 22.92 -25.20
C SER A 162 9.15 21.71 -25.09
N ILE A 163 8.74 20.72 -24.29
CA ILE A 163 9.42 19.44 -24.14
C ILE A 163 8.38 18.33 -24.37
N ALA A 164 8.57 17.55 -25.43
CA ALA A 164 7.78 16.37 -25.70
C ALA A 164 8.35 15.16 -24.94
N LEU A 165 7.55 14.58 -24.06
CA LEU A 165 7.88 13.42 -23.23
C LEU A 165 7.20 12.15 -23.78
N THR A 166 7.94 11.05 -23.76
CA THR A 166 7.43 9.71 -24.10
C THR A 166 8.01 8.69 -23.14
N TRP A 167 7.29 7.58 -22.90
CA TRP A 167 7.72 6.47 -22.06
C TRP A 167 7.08 5.15 -22.52
N ASN A 168 7.57 4.03 -22.00
CA ASN A 168 6.99 2.72 -22.25
C ASN A 168 5.64 2.57 -21.52
N ALA A 169 4.65 2.01 -22.18
CA ALA A 169 3.36 1.72 -21.56
C ALA A 169 3.51 0.69 -20.43
N VAL A 170 2.80 0.92 -19.32
CA VAL A 170 2.76 0.00 -18.17
C VAL A 170 1.49 -0.85 -18.28
N SER A 171 1.65 -2.18 -18.22
CA SER A 171 0.51 -3.10 -18.23
C SER A 171 -0.39 -2.84 -17.01
N GLY A 172 -1.70 -2.73 -17.22
CA GLY A 172 -2.69 -2.41 -16.18
C GLY A 172 -2.87 -0.92 -15.89
N ALA A 173 -2.07 -0.03 -16.50
CA ALA A 173 -2.25 1.41 -16.34
C ALA A 173 -3.42 1.92 -17.19
N THR A 174 -4.32 2.69 -16.59
CA THR A 174 -5.41 3.41 -17.28
C THR A 174 -5.04 4.87 -17.56
N SER A 175 -4.12 5.42 -16.78
CA SER A 175 -3.57 6.77 -16.96
C SER A 175 -2.17 6.89 -16.37
N TYR A 176 -1.59 8.07 -16.49
CA TYR A 176 -0.28 8.41 -15.95
C TYR A 176 -0.35 9.76 -15.25
N LYS A 177 0.63 10.04 -14.38
CA LYS A 177 0.87 11.38 -13.84
C LYS A 177 2.28 11.81 -14.19
N VAL A 178 2.40 13.01 -14.76
CA VAL A 178 3.67 13.63 -15.13
C VAL A 178 4.00 14.68 -14.09
N TYR A 179 5.18 14.58 -13.50
CA TYR A 179 5.70 15.52 -12.51
C TYR A 179 6.82 16.35 -13.13
N ARG A 180 6.73 17.67 -13.01
CA ARG A 180 7.77 18.63 -13.39
C ARG A 180 8.35 19.25 -12.13
N ASN A 181 9.66 19.12 -11.95
CA ASN A 181 10.39 19.59 -10.77
C ASN A 181 9.75 19.10 -9.45
N GLY A 182 9.24 17.87 -9.45
CA GLY A 182 8.56 17.25 -8.31
C GLY A 182 7.09 17.64 -8.10
N VAL A 183 6.53 18.54 -8.92
CA VAL A 183 5.12 18.97 -8.83
C VAL A 183 4.32 18.35 -9.97
N LEU A 184 3.10 17.88 -9.70
CA LEU A 184 2.21 17.34 -10.72
C LEU A 184 1.93 18.40 -11.80
N ALA A 185 2.31 18.09 -13.03
CA ALA A 185 2.13 18.96 -14.19
C ALA A 185 0.94 18.53 -15.05
N ALA A 186 0.71 17.22 -15.21
CA ALA A 186 -0.37 16.69 -16.04
C ALA A 186 -0.75 15.25 -15.67
N SER A 187 -1.91 14.79 -16.15
CA SER A 187 -2.41 13.42 -15.98
C SER A 187 -2.91 12.81 -17.30
N PRO A 188 -2.03 12.48 -18.25
CA PRO A 188 -2.42 11.94 -19.55
C PRO A 188 -2.94 10.50 -19.45
N VAL A 189 -3.85 10.12 -20.35
CA VAL A 189 -4.34 8.72 -20.49
C VAL A 189 -3.48 7.90 -21.46
N THR A 190 -2.53 8.54 -22.15
CA THR A 190 -1.57 7.93 -23.07
C THR A 190 -0.15 7.99 -22.51
N ASN A 191 0.76 7.20 -23.07
CA ASN A 191 2.18 7.14 -22.68
C ASN A 191 3.05 8.27 -23.27
N ALA A 192 2.46 9.44 -23.49
CA ALA A 192 3.11 10.62 -24.05
C ALA A 192 2.46 11.90 -23.52
N TYR A 193 3.25 12.96 -23.39
CA TYR A 193 2.80 14.29 -22.97
C TYR A 193 3.74 15.37 -23.50
N THR A 194 3.20 16.48 -24.01
CA THR A 194 4.01 17.64 -24.41
C THR A 194 3.81 18.78 -23.42
N ASP A 195 4.87 19.12 -22.69
CA ASP A 195 4.88 20.28 -21.82
C ASP A 195 5.20 21.54 -22.63
N THR A 196 4.37 22.57 -22.54
CA THR A 196 4.45 23.78 -23.38
C THR A 196 4.54 25.05 -22.52
N GLY A 197 4.92 26.18 -23.15
CA GLY A 197 5.01 27.46 -22.44
C GLY A 197 6.18 27.54 -21.46
N LEU A 198 7.24 26.79 -21.70
CA LEU A 198 8.44 26.77 -20.86
C LEU A 198 9.33 27.98 -21.15
N ALA A 199 10.02 28.47 -20.12
CA ALA A 199 11.03 29.51 -20.29
C ALA A 199 12.21 28.97 -21.09
N VAL A 200 12.82 29.81 -21.93
CA VAL A 200 14.05 29.48 -22.70
C VAL A 200 15.24 29.27 -21.78
N SER A 201 16.24 28.51 -22.23
CA SER A 201 17.48 28.23 -21.49
C SER A 201 17.28 27.76 -20.04
N THR A 202 16.16 27.08 -19.74
CA THR A 202 15.78 26.67 -18.39
C THR A 202 15.77 25.15 -18.28
N SER A 203 16.40 24.62 -17.22
CA SER A 203 16.44 23.18 -16.94
C SER A 203 15.18 22.75 -16.19
N TYR A 204 14.56 21.68 -16.68
CA TYR A 204 13.39 21.04 -16.08
C TYR A 204 13.66 19.55 -15.87
N SER A 205 13.30 19.04 -14.69
CA SER A 205 13.34 17.61 -14.36
C SER A 205 11.94 17.02 -14.43
N TYR A 206 11.81 15.87 -15.10
CA TYR A 206 10.54 15.17 -15.27
C TYR A 206 10.59 13.75 -14.72
N GLN A 207 9.49 13.32 -14.11
CA GLN A 207 9.23 11.95 -13.70
C GLN A 207 7.80 11.57 -14.05
N VAL A 208 7.53 10.29 -14.26
CA VAL A 208 6.20 9.79 -14.57
C VAL A 208 5.85 8.60 -13.67
N SER A 209 4.61 8.52 -13.22
CA SER A 209 4.02 7.33 -12.60
C SER A 209 2.85 6.83 -13.42
N ALA A 210 2.55 5.54 -13.30
CA ALA A 210 1.37 4.91 -13.87
C ALA A 210 0.24 4.88 -12.84
N VAL A 211 -1.01 4.90 -13.29
CA VAL A 211 -2.21 4.85 -12.45
C VAL A 211 -3.16 3.80 -12.99
N ASP A 212 -3.69 2.94 -12.12
CA ASP A 212 -4.63 1.88 -12.50
C ASP A 212 -6.10 2.35 -12.52
N GLU A 213 -7.05 1.44 -12.72
CA GLU A 213 -8.49 1.77 -12.74
C GLU A 213 -9.07 2.20 -11.39
N ASN A 214 -8.41 1.81 -10.29
CA ASN A 214 -8.82 2.13 -8.92
C ASN A 214 -8.20 3.46 -8.44
N GLY A 215 -7.30 4.04 -9.22
CA GLY A 215 -6.62 5.29 -8.92
C GLY A 215 -5.34 5.11 -8.10
N GLU A 216 -4.85 3.88 -7.96
CA GLU A 216 -3.57 3.58 -7.33
C GLU A 216 -2.42 3.97 -8.25
N GLU A 217 -1.44 4.67 -7.69
CA GLU A 217 -0.30 5.22 -8.41
C GLU A 217 0.97 4.40 -8.16
N SER A 218 1.72 4.08 -9.22
CA SER A 218 3.01 3.42 -9.14
C SER A 218 4.07 4.31 -8.48
N VAL A 219 5.20 3.71 -8.12
CA VAL A 219 6.45 4.47 -7.93
C VAL A 219 6.81 5.28 -9.19
N LEU A 220 7.47 6.42 -8.99
CA LEU A 220 7.94 7.29 -10.08
C LEU A 220 9.05 6.63 -10.90
N SER A 221 9.11 6.95 -12.19
CA SER A 221 10.23 6.62 -13.07
C SER A 221 11.54 7.26 -12.61
N ALA A 222 12.66 6.78 -13.17
CA ALA A 222 13.90 7.53 -13.15
C ALA A 222 13.67 8.94 -13.75
N PRO A 223 14.26 10.00 -13.17
CA PRO A 223 14.09 11.35 -13.67
C PRO A 223 14.84 11.57 -14.99
N VAL A 224 14.26 12.39 -15.87
CA VAL A 224 14.95 12.94 -17.04
C VAL A 224 15.03 14.46 -16.95
N SER A 225 16.22 15.01 -17.12
CA SER A 225 16.43 16.47 -17.15
C SER A 225 16.59 16.96 -18.60
N LYS A 226 15.94 18.06 -18.92
CA LYS A 226 16.02 18.70 -20.24
C LYS A 226 16.09 20.22 -20.08
N THR A 227 16.94 20.84 -20.88
CA THR A 227 17.09 22.30 -20.94
C THR A 227 16.49 22.79 -22.24
N THR A 228 15.56 23.74 -22.16
CA THR A 228 14.97 24.38 -23.34
C THR A 228 16.03 25.11 -24.17
N ALA A 229 15.78 25.27 -25.47
CA ALA A 229 16.71 25.94 -26.36
C ALA A 229 16.90 27.41 -25.96
N ALA A 230 18.07 27.95 -26.27
CA ALA A 230 18.27 29.39 -26.26
C ALA A 230 17.46 30.03 -27.40
N SER A 231 17.07 31.30 -27.20
CA SER A 231 16.42 32.11 -28.24
C SER A 231 17.31 32.32 -29.46
#